data_AF-A0A9W7YSN4-F1
#
_entry.id   AF-A0A9W7YSN4-F1
#
_cell.length_a   1.000
_cell.length_b   1.000
_cell.length_c   1.000
_cell.angle_alpha   90.00
_cell.angle_beta   90.00
_cell.angle_gamma   90.00
#
_symmetry.space_group_name_H-M   'P 1'
#
loop_
_entity.id
_entity.type
_entity.pdbx_description
1 polymer ?
#
loop_
_entity_poly.entity_id
_entity_poly.type
_entity_poly.pdbx_seq_one_letter_code
_entity_poly.pdbx_strand_id
1 'polypeptide(L)'
;MALRLASKNFSALAQRGLSMRLTPAGVAAVRAYSTEKDRVTPAEKANSIIDAFPGNSLVAKTGYFASATGLTALLISKEIYILNEETLLLVAFGSILAVLYKAIKEPFASWAQSSLSAIENAMSSARGEHKSAVLAQIEAKSQLKDIVQYTKSLFGMSKEIATMNAEAFELQQKVALNSEIKAVLDSWVRYETSVRENEQKALASKVMGSVRSQLTSPKAQDEIIAQCLRDIQAIAKTA
;
A
#
# COMPACT_ATOMS: atom_id res chain seq x y z
N MET A 1 26.05 -34.81 32.69
CA MET A 1 27.49 -35.14 32.64
C MET A 1 28.17 -34.27 31.60
N ALA A 2 29.22 -33.55 32.02
CA ALA A 2 30.31 -32.93 31.23
C ALA A 2 29.90 -32.00 30.07
N LEU A 3 29.97 -30.67 30.13
CA LEU A 3 31.08 -29.79 30.54
C LEU A 3 32.46 -30.29 30.07
N ARG A 4 32.84 -29.90 28.86
CA ARG A 4 34.23 -29.94 28.38
C ARG A 4 34.67 -28.55 27.94
N LEU A 5 35.40 -27.93 28.86
CA LEU A 5 36.32 -26.82 28.65
C LEU A 5 37.46 -27.26 27.72
N ALA A 6 37.73 -26.46 26.70
CA ALA A 6 39.01 -26.39 25.99
C ALA A 6 39.18 -24.89 25.67
N SER A 7 39.95 -24.07 26.39
CA SER A 7 41.37 -24.21 26.72
C SER A 7 42.20 -24.58 25.49
N LYS A 8 42.56 -23.57 24.70
CA LYS A 8 43.94 -23.29 24.24
C LYS A 8 43.91 -22.30 23.06
N ASN A 9 44.53 -21.13 23.26
CA ASN A 9 45.42 -20.41 22.34
C ASN A 9 45.37 -18.89 22.56
N PHE A 10 45.91 -18.44 23.69
CA PHE A 10 46.54 -17.13 23.80
C PHE A 10 48.05 -17.34 23.64
N SER A 11 48.61 -16.91 22.50
CA SER A 11 50.01 -16.47 22.31
C SER A 11 50.31 -16.30 20.82
N ALA A 12 50.12 -15.08 20.33
CA ALA A 12 50.82 -14.58 19.13
C ALA A 12 50.91 -13.05 19.20
N LEU A 13 51.36 -12.54 20.34
CA LEU A 13 51.84 -11.17 20.48
C LEU A 13 53.37 -11.25 20.50
N ALA A 14 53.93 -11.54 19.33
CA ALA A 14 55.35 -11.51 19.09
C ALA A 14 55.59 -11.27 17.59
N GLN A 15 56.35 -10.21 17.30
CA GLN A 15 57.07 -10.01 16.05
C GLN A 15 56.24 -9.66 14.81
N ARG A 16 55.81 -8.40 14.72
CA ARG A 16 55.92 -7.67 13.45
C ARG A 16 56.94 -6.55 13.63
N GLY A 17 58.13 -6.82 13.09
CA GLY A 17 59.28 -5.95 13.15
C GLY A 17 59.00 -4.57 12.56
N LEU A 18 59.47 -3.56 13.29
CA LEU A 18 59.66 -2.21 12.80
C LEU A 18 60.70 -2.27 11.66
N SER A 19 60.24 -2.31 10.41
CA SER A 19 61.12 -2.05 9.27
C SER A 19 61.30 -0.55 9.14
N MET A 20 62.26 -0.01 9.89
CA MET A 20 62.73 1.36 9.73
C MET A 20 63.51 1.45 8.42
N ARG A 21 62.81 1.76 7.32
CA ARG A 21 63.47 2.16 6.07
C ARG A 21 64.09 3.54 6.27
N LEU A 22 65.39 3.56 6.54
CA LEU A 22 66.24 4.73 6.36
C LEU A 22 66.30 5.07 4.87
N THR A 23 65.46 5.99 4.42
CA THR A 23 65.68 6.69 3.15
C THR A 23 66.82 7.67 3.36
N PRO A 24 67.87 7.69 2.52
CA PRO A 24 68.90 8.71 2.62
C PRO A 24 68.24 10.07 2.42
N ALA A 25 68.37 10.92 3.43
CA ALA A 25 68.04 12.34 3.34
C ALA A 25 68.97 12.96 2.29
N GLY A 26 68.52 12.94 1.05
CA GLY A 26 69.07 13.82 0.02
C GLY A 26 68.81 15.24 0.49
N VAL A 27 69.87 15.97 0.81
CA VAL A 27 69.84 17.42 0.94
C VAL A 27 69.51 17.96 -0.44
N ALA A 28 68.22 18.01 -0.76
CA ALA A 28 67.71 18.76 -1.88
C ALA A 28 67.78 20.22 -1.45
N ALA A 29 68.85 20.90 -1.86
CA ALA A 29 68.86 22.35 -1.90
C ALA A 29 67.56 22.79 -2.62
N VAL A 30 66.64 23.39 -1.88
CA VAL A 30 65.43 24.00 -2.43
C VAL A 30 65.88 25.20 -3.24
N ARG A 31 66.27 24.95 -4.48
CA ARG A 31 66.20 25.98 -5.51
C ARG A 31 64.71 26.22 -5.71
N ALA A 32 64.26 27.42 -5.35
CA ALA A 32 62.96 27.94 -5.72
C ALA A 32 62.91 28.08 -7.25
N TYR A 33 62.76 26.96 -7.95
CA TYR A 33 62.30 26.96 -9.33
C TYR A 33 60.78 27.06 -9.29
N SER A 34 60.28 28.19 -9.76
CA SER A 34 58.88 28.41 -10.07
C SER A 34 58.40 27.29 -11.00
N THR A 35 57.59 26.37 -10.47
CA THR A 35 56.85 25.43 -11.31
C THR A 35 55.79 26.22 -12.07
N GLU A 36 55.87 26.15 -13.38
CA GLU A 36 55.02 26.74 -14.41
C GLU A 36 53.61 26.11 -14.39
N LYS A 37 52.80 26.47 -13.39
CA LYS A 37 51.34 26.30 -13.40
C LYS A 37 50.74 27.65 -13.02
N ASP A 38 50.07 28.27 -13.99
CA ASP A 38 49.46 29.61 -13.96
C ASP A 38 50.41 30.77 -13.65
N ARG A 39 51.01 31.33 -14.70
CA ARG A 39 51.50 32.72 -14.66
C ARG A 39 50.30 33.66 -14.73
N VAL A 40 49.56 33.76 -13.62
CA VAL A 40 48.63 34.86 -13.39
C VAL A 40 49.41 36.15 -13.63
N THR A 41 48.86 37.08 -14.41
CA THR A 41 49.57 38.33 -14.66
C THR A 41 49.85 38.99 -13.31
N PRO A 42 51.02 39.63 -13.11
CA PRO A 42 51.32 40.30 -11.83
C PRO A 42 50.21 41.26 -11.38
N ALA A 43 49.50 41.85 -12.36
CA ALA A 43 48.31 42.68 -12.15
C ALA A 43 47.14 41.90 -11.52
N GLU A 44 46.77 40.74 -12.05
CA GLU A 44 45.68 39.91 -11.52
C GLU A 44 45.98 39.38 -10.11
N LYS A 45 47.23 39.02 -9.83
CA LYS A 45 47.62 38.58 -8.48
C LYS A 45 47.59 39.73 -7.47
N ALA A 46 48.03 40.92 -7.86
CA ALA A 46 47.91 42.11 -7.03
C ALA A 46 46.44 42.45 -6.73
N ASN A 47 45.57 42.33 -7.74
CA ASN A 47 44.13 42.52 -7.54
C ASN A 47 43.54 41.50 -6.56
N SER A 48 43.93 40.22 -6.64
CA SER A 48 43.47 39.19 -5.68
C SER A 48 43.89 39.47 -4.22
N ILE A 49 45.04 40.12 -4.01
CA ILE A 49 45.52 40.53 -2.68
C ILE A 49 44.71 41.72 -2.17
N ILE A 50 44.43 42.70 -3.04
CA ILE A 50 43.59 43.85 -2.71
C ILE A 50 42.16 43.40 -2.40
N ASP A 51 41.65 42.42 -3.15
CA ASP A 51 40.30 41.90 -3.00
C ASP A 51 40.09 41.10 -1.71
N ALA A 52 41.15 40.49 -1.17
CA ALA A 52 41.13 39.78 0.11
C ALA A 52 40.89 40.71 1.32
N PHE A 53 41.10 42.02 1.19
CA PHE A 53 40.82 42.97 2.26
C PHE A 53 39.32 43.29 2.37
N PRO A 54 38.79 43.44 3.60
CA PRO A 54 37.37 43.71 3.82
C PRO A 54 36.99 45.10 3.27
N GLY A 55 35.85 45.18 2.59
CA GLY A 55 35.32 46.44 2.04
C GLY A 55 34.79 46.27 0.61
N ASN A 56 33.74 47.02 0.29
CA ASN A 56 33.04 46.95 -1.00
C ASN A 56 33.55 47.98 -2.04
N SER A 57 34.54 48.82 -1.69
CA SER A 57 35.08 49.87 -2.56
C SER A 57 36.58 49.70 -2.76
N LEU A 58 37.06 49.89 -3.99
CA LEU A 58 38.48 49.88 -4.35
C LEU A 58 39.29 50.91 -3.54
N VAL A 59 38.70 52.05 -3.21
CA VAL A 59 39.33 53.09 -2.39
C VAL A 59 39.49 52.61 -0.94
N ALA A 60 38.51 51.86 -0.43
CA ALA A 60 38.59 51.31 0.92
C ALA A 60 39.64 50.18 0.99
N LYS A 61 39.64 49.26 0.02
CA LYS A 61 40.60 48.15 -0.05
C LYS A 61 42.05 48.64 -0.15
N THR A 62 42.30 49.59 -1.06
CA THR A 62 43.63 50.21 -1.19
C THR A 62 43.96 51.10 0.00
N GLY A 63 42.96 51.76 0.60
CA GLY A 63 43.10 52.55 1.82
C GLY A 63 43.56 51.71 3.02
N TYR A 64 43.02 50.52 3.23
CA TYR A 64 43.49 49.59 4.28
C TYR A 64 44.92 49.12 4.03
N PHE A 65 45.26 48.74 2.80
CA PHE A 65 46.63 48.32 2.48
C PHE A 65 47.65 49.46 2.62
N ALA A 66 47.30 50.64 2.13
CA ALA A 66 48.15 51.84 2.20
C ALA A 66 48.30 52.35 3.63
N SER A 67 47.23 52.32 4.44
CA SER A 67 47.29 52.69 5.86
C SER A 67 48.09 51.68 6.67
N ALA A 68 47.94 50.38 6.45
CA ALA A 68 48.75 49.36 7.11
C ALA A 68 50.24 49.55 6.78
N THR A 69 50.57 49.70 5.49
CA THR A 69 51.95 49.95 5.05
C THR A 69 52.49 51.26 5.61
N GLY A 70 51.70 52.34 5.56
CA GLY A 70 52.07 53.64 6.11
C GLY A 70 52.29 53.61 7.63
N LEU A 71 51.41 52.95 8.39
CA LEU A 71 51.56 52.78 9.83
C LEU A 71 52.80 51.96 10.15
N THR A 72 53.06 50.85 9.46
CA THR A 72 54.30 50.07 9.68
C THR A 72 55.55 50.88 9.36
N ALA A 73 55.56 51.64 8.26
CA ALA A 73 56.66 52.52 7.89
C ALA A 73 56.88 53.63 8.93
N LEU A 74 55.81 54.21 9.48
CA LEU A 74 55.89 55.22 10.54
C LEU A 74 56.39 54.63 11.86
N LEU A 75 55.95 53.43 12.23
CA LEU A 75 56.39 52.75 13.46
C LEU A 75 57.89 52.46 13.42
N ILE A 76 58.41 52.02 12.27
CA ILE A 76 59.84 51.79 12.05
C ILE A 76 60.59 53.12 11.98
N SER A 77 60.10 54.08 11.18
CA SER A 77 60.80 55.34 10.93
C SER A 77 60.88 56.25 12.16
N LYS A 78 59.90 56.21 13.06
CA LYS A 78 59.92 56.97 14.31
C LYS A 78 60.41 56.16 15.51
N GLU A 79 60.91 54.94 15.30
CA GLU A 79 61.36 54.02 16.35
C GLU A 79 60.32 53.81 17.47
N ILE A 80 59.03 54.02 17.16
CA ILE A 80 57.93 53.76 18.09
C ILE A 80 57.85 52.25 18.38
N TYR A 81 58.30 51.43 17.42
CA TYR A 81 58.52 50.00 17.60
C TYR A 81 60.01 49.66 17.57
N ILE A 82 60.54 49.17 18.70
CA ILE A 82 61.95 48.79 18.85
C ILE A 82 62.08 47.29 18.58
N LEU A 83 62.91 46.94 17.58
CA LEU A 83 63.20 45.55 17.26
C LEU A 83 64.12 44.94 18.33
N ASN A 84 63.52 44.22 19.27
CA ASN A 84 64.21 43.44 20.29
C ASN A 84 64.08 41.92 20.06
N GLU A 85 64.74 41.11 20.88
CA GLU A 85 64.68 39.63 20.87
C GLU A 85 63.24 39.07 20.94
N GLU A 86 62.32 39.76 21.62
CA GLU A 86 60.91 39.37 21.71
C GLU A 86 60.17 39.44 20.37
N THR A 87 60.65 40.25 19.42
CA THR A 87 60.03 40.36 18.09
C THR A 87 60.24 39.09 17.27
N LEU A 88 61.38 38.42 17.45
CA LEU A 88 61.67 37.13 16.83
C LEU A 88 60.80 36.02 17.44
N LEU A 89 60.57 36.08 18.76
CA LEU A 89 59.64 35.18 19.44
C LEU A 89 58.20 35.38 18.93
N LEU A 90 57.74 36.62 18.78
CA LEU A 90 56.41 36.93 18.26
C LEU A 90 56.22 36.39 16.85
N VAL A 91 57.19 36.60 15.95
CA VAL A 91 57.12 36.08 14.57
C VAL A 91 57.11 34.54 14.56
N ALA A 92 57.97 33.90 15.35
CA ALA A 92 58.01 32.44 15.47
C ALA A 92 56.68 31.87 16.01
N PHE A 93 56.15 32.43 17.10
CA PHE A 93 54.88 32.03 17.70
C PHE A 93 53.70 32.27 16.74
N GLY A 94 53.67 33.43 16.07
CA GLY A 94 52.66 33.76 15.06
C GLY A 94 52.67 32.78 13.88
N SER A 95 53.86 32.36 13.43
CA SER A 95 53.98 31.37 12.35
C SER A 95 53.43 29.99 12.75
N ILE A 96 53.71 29.55 13.98
CA ILE A 96 53.19 28.29 14.53
C ILE A 96 51.67 28.35 14.67
N LEU A 97 51.14 29.44 15.21
CA LEU A 97 49.69 29.65 15.31
C LEU A 97 49.00 29.65 13.94
N ALA A 98 49.62 30.26 12.92
CA ALA A 98 49.06 30.28 11.57
C ALA A 98 48.97 28.88 10.96
N VAL A 99 49.99 28.03 11.16
CA VAL A 99 49.97 26.63 10.72
C VAL A 99 48.93 25.83 11.51
N LEU A 100 48.88 26.02 12.83
CA LEU A 100 47.94 25.32 13.70
C LEU A 100 46.49 25.70 13.38
N TYR A 101 46.22 26.98 13.13
CA TYR A 101 44.89 27.46 12.73
C TYR A 101 44.42 26.80 11.44
N LYS A 102 45.30 26.71 10.43
CA LYS A 102 44.99 26.02 9.18
C LYS A 102 44.69 24.54 9.39
N ALA A 103 45.44 23.87 10.27
CA ALA A 103 45.25 22.45 10.56
C ALA A 103 43.94 22.15 11.33
N ILE A 104 43.52 23.02 12.24
CA ILE A 104 42.34 22.78 13.10
C ILE A 104 41.03 23.28 12.48
N LYS A 105 41.08 24.30 11.61
CA LYS A 105 39.88 24.95 11.07
C LYS A 105 38.94 23.97 10.37
N GLU A 106 39.46 23.20 9.42
CA GLU A 106 38.65 22.25 8.64
C GLU A 106 38.06 21.11 9.47
N PRO A 107 38.82 20.37 10.29
CA PRO A 107 38.25 19.29 11.10
C PRO A 107 37.24 19.83 12.10
N PHE A 108 37.49 20.97 12.74
CA PHE A 108 36.53 21.58 13.66
C PHE A 108 35.23 22.01 12.97
N ALA A 109 35.32 22.65 11.80
CA ALA A 109 34.15 23.05 11.02
C ALA A 109 33.33 21.83 10.58
N SER A 110 33.98 20.76 10.12
CA SER A 110 33.30 19.52 9.71
C SER A 110 32.61 18.82 10.88
N TRP A 111 33.25 18.80 12.06
CA TRP A 111 32.67 18.23 13.28
C TRP A 111 31.46 19.04 13.77
N ALA A 112 31.55 20.36 13.76
CA ALA A 112 30.45 21.24 14.12
C ALA A 112 29.26 21.04 13.17
N GLN A 113 29.50 20.99 11.86
CA GLN A 113 28.46 20.77 10.86
C GLN A 113 27.79 19.39 11.01
N SER A 114 28.58 18.33 11.27
CA SER A 114 28.05 16.99 11.48
C SER A 114 27.21 16.89 12.76
N SER A 115 27.61 17.59 13.82
CA SER A 115 26.85 17.58 15.08
C SER A 115 25.53 18.32 14.91
N LEU A 116 25.54 19.46 14.23
CA LEU A 116 24.35 20.23 13.93
C LEU A 116 23.36 19.43 13.06
N SER A 117 23.85 18.82 11.99
CA SER A 117 23.01 18.01 11.09
C SER A 117 22.42 16.78 11.79
N ALA A 118 23.16 16.14 12.69
CA ALA A 118 22.64 15.02 13.49
C ALA A 118 21.47 15.46 14.38
N ILE A 119 21.60 16.61 15.05
CA ILE A 119 20.52 17.16 15.90
C ILE A 119 19.31 17.54 15.06
N GLU A 120 19.52 18.22 13.93
CA GLU A 120 18.45 18.63 13.03
C GLU A 120 17.69 17.42 12.47
N ASN A 121 18.42 16.39 12.02
CA ASN A 121 17.84 15.15 11.52
C ASN A 121 17.05 14.41 12.60
N ALA A 122 17.58 14.30 13.81
CA ALA A 122 16.86 13.67 14.93
C ALA A 122 15.55 14.41 15.25
N MET A 123 15.59 15.75 15.28
CA MET A 123 14.42 16.57 15.56
C MET A 123 13.38 16.52 14.43
N SER A 124 13.84 16.53 13.17
CA SER A 124 12.99 16.39 11.99
C SER A 124 12.33 15.01 11.94
N SER A 125 13.10 13.95 12.19
CA SER A 125 12.60 12.57 12.25
C SER A 125 11.58 12.39 13.36
N ALA A 126 11.85 12.89 14.58
CA ALA A 126 10.93 12.80 15.71
C ALA A 126 9.59 13.51 15.41
N ARG A 127 9.62 14.68 14.75
CA ARG A 127 8.40 15.38 14.31
C ARG A 127 7.64 14.59 13.25
N GLY A 128 8.35 14.02 12.28
CA GLY A 128 7.77 13.17 11.24
C GLY A 128 7.10 11.93 11.81
N GLU A 129 7.77 11.22 12.71
CA GLU A 129 7.27 10.03 13.39
C GLU A 129 6.05 10.36 14.27
N HIS A 130 6.09 11.44 15.04
CA HIS A 130 4.95 11.88 15.83
C HIS A 130 3.74 12.22 14.94
N LYS A 131 3.96 12.94 13.83
CA LYS A 131 2.90 13.22 12.86
C LYS A 131 2.32 11.94 12.28
N SER A 132 3.16 10.98 11.89
CA SER A 132 2.73 9.69 11.37
C SER A 132 1.92 8.89 12.40
N ALA A 133 2.36 8.86 13.66
CA ALA A 133 1.66 8.17 14.73
C ALA A 133 0.28 8.79 15.01
N VAL A 134 0.18 10.13 15.00
CA VAL A 134 -1.10 10.83 15.15
C VAL A 134 -2.02 10.55 13.96
N LEU A 135 -1.50 10.56 12.73
CA LEU A 135 -2.29 10.22 11.55
C LEU A 135 -2.82 8.77 11.61
N ALA A 136 -1.99 7.81 12.02
CA ALA A 136 -2.42 6.42 12.21
C ALA A 136 -3.54 6.29 13.27
N GLN A 137 -3.45 7.06 14.36
CA GLN A 137 -4.51 7.11 15.37
C GLN A 137 -5.80 7.75 14.84
N ILE A 138 -5.69 8.79 14.00
CA ILE A 138 -6.86 9.42 13.36
C ILE A 138 -7.54 8.44 12.40
N GLU A 139 -6.77 7.71 11.60
CA GLU A 139 -7.31 6.70 10.67
C GLU A 139 -8.03 5.58 11.42
N ALA A 140 -7.40 5.04 12.47
CA ALA A 140 -8.02 4.03 13.33
C ALA A 140 -9.32 4.55 13.96
N LYS A 141 -9.34 5.77 14.51
CA LYS A 141 -10.55 6.38 15.07
C LYS A 141 -11.60 6.76 14.02
N SER A 142 -11.19 7.06 12.80
CA SER A 142 -12.10 7.38 11.69
C SER A 142 -12.92 6.16 11.29
N GLN A 143 -12.35 4.96 11.33
CA GLN A 143 -13.10 3.71 11.08
C GLN A 143 -14.22 3.51 12.12
N LEU A 144 -14.04 4.00 13.35
CA LEU A 144 -15.06 3.92 14.39
C LEU A 144 -16.20 4.93 14.21
N LYS A 145 -16.04 5.96 13.37
CA LYS A 145 -17.05 7.01 13.14
C LYS A 145 -18.37 6.44 12.64
N ASP A 146 -18.31 5.40 11.80
CA ASP A 146 -19.48 4.89 11.08
C ASP A 146 -20.21 3.75 11.84
N ILE A 147 -19.69 3.30 12.98
CA ILE A 147 -20.26 2.18 13.76
C ILE A 147 -21.71 2.47 14.18
N VAL A 148 -22.04 3.72 14.51
CA VAL A 148 -23.40 4.11 14.90
C VAL A 148 -24.37 3.94 13.73
N GLN A 149 -23.95 4.28 12.51
CA GLN A 149 -24.77 4.13 11.31
C GLN A 149 -24.95 2.65 10.95
N TYR A 150 -23.88 1.86 10.99
CA TYR A 150 -23.95 0.41 10.74
C TYR A 150 -24.84 -0.30 11.78
N THR A 151 -24.75 0.09 13.04
CA THR A 151 -25.59 -0.50 14.10
C THR A 151 -27.07 -0.19 13.86
N LYS A 152 -27.41 1.07 13.53
CA LYS A 152 -28.79 1.43 13.15
C LYS A 152 -29.28 0.66 11.93
N SER A 153 -28.43 0.49 10.91
CA SER A 153 -28.75 -0.30 9.73
C SER A 153 -28.96 -1.77 10.05
N LEU A 154 -28.16 -2.36 10.94
CA LEU A 154 -28.30 -3.74 11.39
C LEU A 154 -29.63 -3.96 12.15
N PHE A 155 -30.00 -3.03 13.03
CA PHE A 155 -31.31 -3.07 13.69
C PHE A 155 -32.48 -2.83 12.73
N GLY A 156 -32.31 -1.94 11.75
CA GLY A 156 -33.29 -1.73 10.67
C GLY A 156 -33.51 -3.02 9.86
N MET A 157 -32.43 -3.64 9.40
CA MET A 157 -32.46 -4.91 8.67
C MET A 157 -33.08 -6.04 9.51
N SER A 158 -32.75 -6.11 10.81
CA SER A 158 -33.37 -7.09 11.70
C SER A 158 -34.87 -6.90 11.84
N LYS A 159 -35.35 -5.65 11.84
CA LYS A 159 -36.78 -5.33 11.89
C LYS A 159 -37.47 -5.71 10.56
N GLU A 160 -36.86 -5.37 9.44
CA GLU A 160 -37.36 -5.72 8.11
C GLU A 160 -37.43 -7.24 7.88
N ILE A 161 -36.44 -8.00 8.36
CA ILE A 161 -36.47 -9.46 8.32
C ILE A 161 -37.64 -10.00 9.14
N ALA A 162 -37.89 -9.45 10.33
CA ALA A 162 -39.01 -9.88 11.17
C ALA A 162 -40.37 -9.61 10.50
N THR A 163 -40.55 -8.44 9.88
CA THR A 163 -41.79 -8.11 9.17
C THR A 163 -41.97 -8.97 7.92
N MET A 164 -40.91 -9.14 7.13
CA MET A 164 -40.94 -9.98 5.93
C MET A 164 -41.24 -11.45 6.26
N ASN A 165 -40.68 -11.98 7.34
CA ASN A 165 -40.97 -13.34 7.79
C ASN A 165 -42.43 -13.50 8.23
N ALA A 166 -43.02 -12.49 8.89
CA ALA A 166 -44.43 -12.52 9.26
C ALA A 166 -45.34 -12.52 8.01
N GLU A 167 -45.07 -11.65 7.03
CA GLU A 167 -45.79 -11.61 5.76
C GLU A 167 -45.66 -12.91 4.97
N ALA A 168 -44.44 -13.46 4.89
CA ALA A 168 -44.19 -14.74 4.24
C ALA A 168 -44.97 -15.89 4.91
N PHE A 169 -45.07 -15.89 6.24
CA PHE A 169 -45.81 -16.89 6.99
C PHE A 169 -47.32 -16.78 6.76
N GLU A 170 -47.88 -15.58 6.71
CA GLU A 170 -49.29 -15.37 6.36
C GLU A 170 -49.61 -15.84 4.94
N LEU A 171 -48.75 -15.49 3.98
CA LEU A 171 -48.91 -15.94 2.59
C LEU A 171 -48.79 -17.46 2.48
N GLN A 172 -47.86 -18.08 3.20
CA GLN A 172 -47.70 -19.53 3.24
C GLN A 172 -48.94 -20.23 3.81
N GLN A 173 -49.55 -19.69 4.87
CA GLN A 173 -50.81 -20.21 5.41
C GLN A 173 -51.96 -20.09 4.40
N LYS A 174 -52.08 -18.96 3.70
CA LYS A 174 -53.11 -18.77 2.65
C LYS A 174 -52.94 -19.75 1.50
N VAL A 175 -51.70 -19.98 1.06
CA VAL A 175 -51.39 -20.95 0.00
C VAL A 175 -51.67 -22.38 0.47
N ALA A 176 -51.29 -22.73 1.70
CA ALA A 176 -51.58 -24.04 2.28
C ALA A 176 -53.10 -24.30 2.34
N LEU A 177 -53.89 -23.36 2.87
CA LEU A 177 -55.35 -23.47 2.89
C LEU A 177 -55.95 -23.60 1.49
N ASN A 178 -55.48 -22.81 0.52
CA ASN A 178 -55.95 -22.93 -0.86
C ASN A 178 -55.60 -24.30 -1.47
N SER A 179 -54.43 -24.84 -1.16
CA SER A 179 -54.02 -26.16 -1.64
C SER A 179 -54.88 -27.30 -1.06
N GLU A 180 -55.25 -27.20 0.23
CA GLU A 180 -56.15 -28.16 0.88
C GLU A 180 -57.57 -28.08 0.30
N ILE A 181 -58.11 -26.87 0.13
CA ILE A 181 -59.43 -26.66 -0.49
C ILE A 181 -59.45 -27.21 -1.91
N LYS A 182 -58.39 -26.95 -2.70
CA LYS A 182 -58.26 -27.49 -4.04
C LYS A 182 -58.19 -29.02 -4.03
N ALA A 183 -57.42 -29.62 -3.12
CA ALA A 183 -57.32 -31.07 -3.00
C ALA A 183 -58.68 -31.71 -2.69
N VAL A 184 -59.47 -31.09 -1.80
CA VAL A 184 -60.85 -31.53 -1.53
C VAL A 184 -61.70 -31.40 -2.79
N LEU A 185 -61.68 -30.26 -3.49
CA LEU A 185 -62.47 -30.07 -4.70
C LEU A 185 -62.08 -31.05 -5.83
N ASP A 186 -60.78 -31.26 -6.04
CA ASP A 186 -60.26 -32.24 -7.00
C ASP A 186 -60.71 -33.67 -6.62
N SER A 187 -60.82 -33.99 -5.33
CA SER A 187 -61.35 -35.29 -4.87
C SER A 187 -62.84 -35.45 -5.20
N TRP A 188 -63.65 -34.39 -5.07
CA TRP A 188 -65.06 -34.40 -5.47
C TRP A 188 -65.23 -34.56 -6.97
N VAL A 189 -64.42 -33.86 -7.77
CA VAL A 189 -64.45 -34.00 -9.24
C VAL A 189 -64.02 -35.42 -9.66
N ARG A 190 -63.00 -36.00 -9.02
CA ARG A 190 -62.61 -37.41 -9.24
C ARG A 190 -63.72 -38.39 -8.85
N TYR A 191 -64.43 -38.13 -7.75
CA TYR A 191 -65.57 -38.94 -7.36
C TYR A 191 -66.71 -38.85 -8.38
N GLU A 192 -67.07 -37.64 -8.82
CA GLU A 192 -68.14 -37.41 -9.79
C GLU A 192 -67.83 -38.06 -11.15
N THR A 193 -66.60 -37.91 -11.64
CA THR A 193 -66.15 -38.56 -12.88
C THR A 193 -66.21 -40.09 -12.77
N SER A 194 -65.77 -40.67 -11.65
CA SER A 194 -65.88 -42.11 -11.38
C SER A 194 -67.34 -42.59 -11.34
N VAL A 195 -68.25 -41.83 -10.71
CA VAL A 195 -69.68 -42.14 -10.69
C VAL A 195 -70.26 -42.11 -12.11
N ARG A 196 -69.99 -41.04 -12.88
CA ARG A 196 -70.44 -40.93 -14.28
C ARG A 196 -69.93 -42.09 -15.14
N GLU A 197 -68.66 -42.48 -15.00
CA GLU A 197 -68.11 -43.63 -15.71
C GLU A 197 -68.77 -44.95 -15.30
N ASN A 198 -69.06 -45.15 -14.01
CA ASN A 198 -69.72 -46.35 -13.51
C ASN A 198 -71.19 -46.43 -13.97
N GLU A 199 -71.91 -45.31 -13.98
CA GLU A 199 -73.27 -45.23 -14.52
C GLU A 199 -73.29 -45.53 -16.02
N GLN A 200 -72.36 -44.96 -16.79
CA GLN A 200 -72.23 -45.26 -18.21
C GLN A 200 -71.92 -46.74 -18.47
N LYS A 201 -71.02 -47.35 -17.68
CA LYS A 201 -70.72 -48.79 -17.75
C LYS A 201 -71.95 -49.64 -17.39
N ALA A 202 -72.70 -49.27 -16.35
CA ALA A 202 -73.90 -49.98 -15.92
C ALA A 202 -75.02 -49.88 -16.97
N LEU A 203 -75.25 -48.69 -17.53
CA LEU A 203 -76.20 -48.46 -18.63
C LEU A 203 -75.79 -49.24 -19.88
N ALA A 204 -74.52 -49.20 -20.27
CA ALA A 204 -74.00 -49.97 -21.40
C ALA A 204 -74.20 -51.48 -21.19
N SER A 205 -73.86 -52.01 -20.01
CA SER A 205 -74.08 -53.42 -19.68
C SER A 205 -75.57 -53.80 -19.70
N LYS A 206 -76.46 -52.93 -19.21
CA LYS A 206 -77.92 -53.16 -19.24
C LYS A 206 -78.46 -53.15 -20.66
N VAL A 207 -78.02 -52.22 -21.50
CA VAL A 207 -78.40 -52.15 -22.92
C VAL A 207 -77.87 -53.37 -23.66
N MET A 208 -76.59 -53.73 -23.50
CA MET A 208 -76.01 -54.94 -24.10
C MET A 208 -76.75 -56.21 -23.66
N GLY A 209 -77.13 -56.31 -22.38
CA GLY A 209 -77.93 -57.42 -21.86
C GLY A 209 -79.34 -57.48 -22.46
N SER A 210 -80.03 -56.33 -22.53
CA SER A 210 -81.36 -56.21 -23.15
C SER A 210 -81.31 -56.60 -24.63
N VAL A 211 -80.36 -56.06 -25.40
CA VAL A 211 -80.17 -56.41 -26.82
C VAL A 211 -79.89 -57.90 -26.99
N ARG A 212 -78.99 -58.50 -26.19
CA ARG A 212 -78.75 -59.95 -26.22
C ARG A 212 -80.00 -60.78 -25.92
N SER A 213 -80.82 -60.35 -24.96
CA SER A 213 -82.09 -61.03 -24.62
C SER A 213 -83.13 -60.92 -25.74
N GLN A 214 -83.25 -59.76 -26.39
CA GLN A 214 -84.14 -59.55 -27.54
C GLN A 214 -83.71 -60.39 -28.74
N LEU A 215 -82.40 -60.47 -29.02
CA LEU A 215 -81.84 -61.33 -30.09
C LEU A 215 -82.07 -62.83 -29.85
N THR A 216 -82.22 -63.25 -28.59
CA THR A 216 -82.51 -64.65 -28.24
C THR A 216 -84.01 -64.98 -28.33
N SER A 217 -84.87 -63.97 -28.46
CA SER A 217 -86.32 -64.19 -28.59
C SER A 217 -86.69 -64.73 -29.98
N PRO A 218 -87.54 -65.76 -30.09
CA PRO A 218 -87.87 -66.38 -31.37
C PRO A 218 -88.55 -65.41 -32.35
N LYS A 219 -89.34 -64.46 -31.83
CA LYS A 219 -90.00 -63.42 -32.64
C LYS A 219 -89.01 -62.48 -33.36
N ALA A 220 -87.92 -62.10 -32.69
CA ALA A 220 -86.90 -61.25 -33.28
C ALA A 220 -86.04 -62.02 -34.30
N GLN A 221 -85.79 -63.31 -34.06
CA GLN A 221 -85.08 -64.16 -35.03
C GLN A 221 -85.87 -64.32 -36.33
N ASP A 222 -87.17 -64.55 -36.25
CA ASP A 222 -88.05 -64.63 -37.42
C ASP A 222 -88.10 -63.29 -38.19
N GLU A 223 -88.17 -62.17 -37.47
CA GLU A 223 -88.17 -60.82 -38.07
C GLU A 223 -86.82 -60.47 -38.73
N ILE A 224 -85.70 -60.85 -38.12
CA ILE A 224 -84.36 -60.69 -38.70
C ILE A 224 -84.22 -61.55 -39.96
N ILE A 225 -84.66 -62.81 -39.94
CA ILE A 225 -84.64 -63.68 -41.13
C ILE A 225 -85.52 -63.09 -42.24
N ALA A 226 -86.70 -62.57 -41.92
CA ALA A 226 -87.56 -61.89 -42.87
C ALA A 226 -86.92 -60.60 -43.44
N GLN A 227 -86.22 -59.83 -42.60
CA GLN A 227 -85.47 -58.65 -43.04
C GLN A 227 -84.29 -59.03 -43.93
N CYS A 228 -83.50 -60.03 -43.56
CA CYS A 228 -82.40 -60.54 -44.40
C CYS A 228 -82.92 -61.07 -45.75
N LEU A 229 -84.07 -61.74 -45.80
CA LEU A 229 -84.70 -62.15 -47.06
C LEU A 229 -85.15 -60.95 -47.90
N ARG A 230 -85.70 -59.90 -47.27
CA ARG A 230 -86.03 -58.63 -47.96
C ARG A 230 -84.79 -57.91 -48.49
N ASP A 231 -83.71 -57.86 -47.70
CA ASP A 231 -82.45 -57.23 -48.11
C ASP A 231 -81.78 -58.02 -49.24
N ILE A 232 -81.81 -59.35 -49.21
CA ILE A 232 -81.37 -60.20 -50.33
C ILE A 232 -82.24 -59.97 -51.57
N GLN A 233 -83.56 -59.88 -51.44
CA GLN A 233 -84.45 -59.55 -52.56
C GLN A 233 -84.21 -58.14 -53.12
N ALA A 234 -83.85 -57.17 -52.27
CA ALA A 234 -83.52 -55.81 -52.69
C ALA A 234 -82.17 -55.76 -53.43
N ILE A 235 -81.15 -56.47 -52.92
CA ILE A 235 -79.85 -56.64 -53.59
C ILE A 235 -80.04 -57.40 -54.91
N ALA A 236 -80.86 -58.45 -54.95
CA ALA A 236 -81.16 -59.21 -56.17
C ALA A 236 -82.04 -58.46 -57.18
N LYS A 237 -82.71 -57.38 -56.78
CA LYS A 237 -83.42 -56.45 -57.69
C LYS A 237 -82.54 -55.30 -58.19
N THR A 238 -81.41 -55.06 -57.52
CA THR A 238 -80.45 -54.01 -57.89
C THR A 238 -79.20 -54.56 -58.60
N ALA A 239 -79.01 -55.88 -58.59
CA ALA A 239 -78.14 -56.65 -59.50
C ALA A 239 -78.92 -57.13 -60.72
#